data_AF-W1Q1G1-F1
#
_entry.id   AF-W1Q1G1-F1
#
_cell.length_a   1.000
_cell.length_b   1.000
_cell.length_c   1.000
_cell.angle_alpha   90.00
_cell.angle_beta   90.00
_cell.angle_gamma   90.00
#
_symmetry.space_group_name_H-M   'P 1'
#
loop_
_entity.id
_entity.type
_entity.pdbx_description
1 polymer ?
#
loop_
_entity_poly.entity_id
_entity_poly.type
_entity_poly.pdbx_seq_one_letter_code
_entity_poly.pdbx_strand_id
1 'polypeptide(L)'
;MPKLIFSQDHLQVEGLDAGQYLLWPQALAWLQGLADQMAGQTCSLRQQLVLDLLRPLQHASPYRPRQLTSIERQTLLSGIGCPRCLRLGMTCSRYKVSCPHCGFGEDKAAACLRSACEWALLNHDLPLSRSAISHYMGSKQLDRTLQRQLAKYFHPLHKGHHACYQNDYATVYQCLSQYDGV
;
A
#
# COMPACT_ATOMS: atom_id res chain seq x y z
N MET A 1 10.35 -17.75 21.89
CA MET A 1 10.79 -16.38 21.60
C MET A 1 9.56 -15.52 21.34
N PRO A 2 9.48 -14.28 21.85
CA PRO A 2 8.36 -13.38 21.58
C PRO A 2 8.31 -13.04 20.08
N LYS A 3 7.12 -12.97 19.51
CA LYS A 3 6.88 -12.61 18.11
C LYS A 3 6.82 -11.09 18.00
N LEU A 4 7.43 -10.46 16.98
CA LEU A 4 7.14 -9.04 16.76
C LEU A 4 5.78 -8.93 16.11
N ILE A 5 4.82 -8.31 16.81
CA ILE A 5 3.50 -8.03 16.26
C ILE A 5 3.24 -6.55 16.45
N PHE A 6 3.29 -5.81 15.35
CA PHE A 6 3.00 -4.38 15.36
C PHE A 6 1.49 -4.17 15.54
N SER A 7 1.07 -4.09 16.81
CA SER A 7 -0.31 -3.85 17.21
C SER A 7 -0.41 -2.52 17.95
N GLN A 8 -1.52 -1.78 17.78
CA GLN A 8 -1.80 -0.61 18.60
C GLN A 8 -2.12 -1.03 20.03
N ASP A 9 -1.92 -0.14 21.01
CA ASP A 9 -2.01 -0.44 22.45
C ASP A 9 -3.34 -1.07 22.92
N HIS A 10 -4.40 -0.98 22.13
CA HIS A 10 -5.74 -1.48 22.44
C HIS A 10 -6.17 -2.73 21.63
N LEU A 11 -5.33 -3.23 20.72
CA LEU A 11 -5.65 -4.38 19.89
C LEU A 11 -5.03 -5.65 20.49
N GLN A 12 -5.88 -6.48 21.10
CA GLN A 12 -5.50 -7.85 21.48
C GLN A 12 -5.29 -8.68 20.22
N VAL A 13 -4.16 -9.37 20.17
CA VAL A 13 -3.87 -10.31 19.08
C VAL A 13 -4.57 -11.62 19.40
N GLU A 14 -5.63 -11.94 18.66
CA GLU A 14 -6.38 -13.19 18.86
C GLU A 14 -5.45 -14.40 18.77
N GLY A 15 -5.53 -15.29 19.76
CA GLY A 15 -4.76 -16.53 19.80
C GLY A 15 -3.31 -16.41 20.28
N LEU A 16 -2.91 -15.27 20.86
CA LEU A 16 -1.59 -15.10 21.48
C LEU A 16 -1.67 -14.48 22.87
N ASP A 17 -0.90 -15.02 23.81
CA ASP A 17 -0.74 -14.47 25.15
C ASP A 17 0.16 -13.21 25.13
N ALA A 18 -0.01 -12.31 26.10
CA ALA A 18 0.74 -11.05 26.20
C ALA A 18 2.28 -11.22 26.25
N GLY A 19 2.79 -12.38 26.64
CA GLY A 19 4.23 -12.70 26.61
C GLY A 19 4.74 -13.19 25.24
N GLN A 20 3.85 -13.40 24.28
CA GLN A 20 4.16 -13.92 22.96
C GLN A 20 4.24 -12.84 21.89
N TYR A 21 3.98 -11.57 22.23
CA TYR A 21 4.09 -10.43 21.30
C TYR A 21 4.62 -9.15 21.97
N LEU A 22 5.18 -8.23 21.16
CA LEU A 22 5.62 -6.90 21.62
C LEU A 22 4.64 -5.82 21.14
N LEU A 23 4.16 -4.97 22.05
CA LEU A 23 3.38 -3.77 21.70
C LEU A 23 4.27 -2.68 21.08
N TRP A 24 3.69 -1.70 20.39
CA TRP A 24 4.45 -0.64 19.72
C TRP A 24 5.48 0.08 20.62
N PRO A 25 5.16 0.48 21.87
CA PRO A 25 6.15 1.10 22.76
C PRO A 25 7.30 0.14 23.14
N GLN A 26 6.99 -1.14 23.30
CA GLN A 26 7.96 -2.17 23.65
C GLN A 26 8.87 -2.51 22.46
N ALA A 27 8.29 -2.58 21.26
CA ALA A 27 9.01 -2.74 20.01
C ALA A 27 9.95 -1.55 19.76
N LEU A 28 9.51 -0.31 20.04
CA LEU A 28 10.32 0.88 19.92
C LEU A 28 11.53 0.86 20.87
N ALA A 29 11.31 0.54 22.16
CA ALA A 29 12.40 0.42 23.14
C ALA A 29 13.39 -0.68 22.77
N TRP A 30 12.90 -1.81 22.26
CA TRP A 30 13.74 -2.90 21.76
C TRP A 30 14.56 -2.48 20.53
N LEU A 31 13.95 -1.78 19.57
CA LEU A 31 14.64 -1.24 18.38
C LEU A 31 15.70 -0.20 18.75
N GLN A 32 15.44 0.63 19.76
CA GLN A 32 16.42 1.59 20.29
C GLN A 32 17.63 0.89 20.90
N GLY A 33 17.41 -0.13 21.75
CA GLY A 33 18.49 -0.92 22.32
C GLY A 33 19.33 -1.65 21.26
N LEU A 34 18.69 -2.13 20.19
CA LEU A 34 19.40 -2.66 19.02
C LEU A 34 20.21 -1.58 18.30
N ALA A 35 19.64 -0.40 18.07
CA ALA A 35 20.33 0.70 17.42
C ALA A 35 21.60 1.11 18.17
N ASP A 36 21.53 1.14 19.52
CA ASP A 36 22.66 1.43 20.41
C ASP A 36 23.75 0.36 20.35
N GLN A 37 23.37 -0.93 20.31
CA GLN A 37 24.32 -2.05 20.13
C GLN A 37 25.01 -2.03 18.77
N MET A 38 24.39 -1.42 17.77
CA MET A 38 24.90 -1.32 16.40
C MET A 38 25.62 0.01 16.12
N ALA A 39 25.78 0.88 17.12
CA ALA A 39 26.50 2.14 16.99
C ALA A 39 28.00 1.87 16.72
N GLY A 40 28.48 2.26 15.53
CA GLY A 40 29.87 2.05 15.10
C GLY A 40 30.05 1.11 13.91
N GLN A 41 28.98 0.46 13.42
CA GLN A 41 29.02 -0.39 12.22
C GLN A 41 28.68 0.40 10.95
N THR A 42 29.22 -0.03 9.81
CA THR A 42 28.96 0.56 8.48
C THR A 42 27.50 0.37 8.06
N CYS A 43 26.94 1.35 7.32
CA CYS A 43 25.52 1.44 6.97
C CYS A 43 24.94 0.17 6.28
N SER A 44 25.67 -0.45 5.35
CA SER A 44 25.22 -1.65 4.63
C SER A 44 25.16 -2.89 5.54
N LEU A 45 26.17 -3.08 6.40
CA LEU A 45 26.21 -4.17 7.38
C LEU A 45 25.08 -4.03 8.40
N ARG A 46 24.76 -2.78 8.78
CA ARG A 46 23.68 -2.45 9.72
C ARG A 46 22.30 -2.88 9.17
N GLN A 47 22.02 -2.63 7.90
CA GLN A 47 20.76 -3.04 7.26
C GLN A 47 20.63 -4.56 7.19
N GLN A 48 21.67 -5.27 6.78
CA GLN A 48 21.64 -6.72 6.67
C GLN A 48 21.46 -7.39 8.04
N LEU A 49 22.17 -6.91 9.07
CA LEU A 49 22.02 -7.39 10.44
C LEU A 49 20.61 -7.16 11.00
N VAL A 50 20.01 -5.98 10.74
CA VAL A 50 18.61 -5.71 11.14
C VAL A 50 17.67 -6.69 10.44
N LEU A 51 17.83 -6.93 9.14
CA LEU A 51 16.99 -7.88 8.41
C LEU A 51 17.15 -9.31 8.94
N ASP A 52 18.37 -9.75 9.22
CA ASP A 52 18.64 -11.08 9.77
C ASP A 52 18.10 -11.24 11.21
N LEU A 53 18.13 -10.18 12.03
CA LEU A 53 17.53 -10.15 13.37
C LEU A 53 16.00 -10.14 13.33
N LEU A 54 15.40 -9.45 12.36
CA LEU A 54 13.95 -9.38 12.20
C LEU A 54 13.37 -10.63 11.53
N ARG A 55 14.13 -11.31 10.67
CA ARG A 55 13.69 -12.50 9.93
C ARG A 55 13.05 -13.59 10.82
N PRO A 56 13.62 -14.00 11.97
CA PRO A 56 12.97 -14.98 12.85
C PRO A 56 11.75 -14.42 13.61
N LEU A 57 11.58 -13.10 13.64
CA LEU A 57 10.49 -12.41 14.34
C LEU A 57 9.32 -12.09 13.40
N GLN A 58 9.52 -12.23 12.08
CA GLN A 58 8.47 -12.12 11.07
C GLN A 58 7.47 -13.25 11.23
N HIS A 59 6.21 -12.88 11.41
CA HIS A 59 5.08 -13.80 11.38
C HIS A 59 4.09 -13.30 10.35
N ALA A 60 3.39 -14.23 9.69
CA ALA A 60 2.25 -13.87 8.87
C ALA A 60 1.27 -13.06 9.73
N SER A 61 0.81 -11.91 9.23
CA SER A 61 -0.22 -11.12 9.89
C SER A 61 -1.38 -12.05 10.28
N PRO A 62 -1.70 -12.21 11.59
CA PRO A 62 -2.77 -13.11 12.02
C PRO A 62 -4.12 -12.61 11.53
N TYR A 63 -4.22 -11.30 11.30
CA TYR A 63 -5.31 -10.69 10.57
C TYR A 63 -5.08 -10.95 9.08
N ARG A 64 -5.83 -11.90 8.49
CA ARG A 64 -6.14 -11.78 7.06
C ARG A 64 -6.79 -10.41 6.88
N PRO A 65 -6.43 -9.64 5.84
CA PRO A 65 -7.14 -8.40 5.58
C PRO A 65 -8.62 -8.77 5.43
N ARG A 66 -9.46 -8.30 6.36
CA ARG A 66 -10.88 -8.63 6.35
C ARG A 66 -11.45 -8.12 5.04
N GLN A 67 -12.15 -8.98 4.32
CA GLN A 67 -12.90 -8.53 3.15
C GLN A 67 -13.93 -7.50 3.61
N LEU A 68 -13.89 -6.31 3.00
CA LEU A 68 -14.92 -5.32 3.22
C LEU A 68 -16.27 -5.86 2.75
N THR A 69 -17.32 -5.68 3.54
CA THR A 69 -18.69 -5.97 3.11
C THR A 69 -19.06 -5.09 1.91
N SER A 70 -20.10 -5.47 1.17
CA SER A 70 -20.60 -4.65 0.05
C SER A 70 -20.97 -3.24 0.50
N ILE A 71 -21.58 -3.11 1.68
CA ILE A 71 -21.96 -1.82 2.28
C ILE A 71 -20.71 -0.98 2.58
N GLU A 72 -19.71 -1.57 3.23
CA GLU A 72 -18.46 -0.86 3.55
C GLU A 72 -17.74 -0.36 2.28
N ARG A 73 -17.70 -1.19 1.23
CA ARG A 73 -17.13 -0.77 -0.07
C ARG A 73 -17.89 0.39 -0.70
N GLN A 74 -19.22 0.43 -0.56
CA GLN A 74 -20.03 1.55 -1.06
C GLN A 74 -19.81 2.83 -0.26
N THR A 75 -19.44 2.73 1.02
CA THR A 75 -19.14 3.88 1.87
C THR A 75 -17.70 4.39 1.73
N LEU A 76 -16.82 3.66 1.05
CA LEU A 76 -15.45 4.12 0.81
C LEU A 76 -15.48 5.38 -0.03
N LEU A 77 -14.76 6.39 0.45
CA LEU A 77 -14.55 7.61 -0.32
C LEU A 77 -13.79 7.26 -1.61
N SER A 78 -14.34 7.69 -2.74
CA SER A 78 -13.77 7.51 -4.06
C SER A 78 -13.16 8.83 -4.56
N GLY A 79 -12.24 8.72 -5.49
CA GLY A 79 -11.51 9.83 -6.07
C GLY A 79 -10.00 9.59 -6.06
N ILE A 80 -9.29 10.41 -6.82
CA ILE A 80 -7.82 10.37 -6.84
C ILE A 80 -7.31 11.04 -5.56
N GLY A 81 -6.62 10.27 -4.71
CA GLY A 81 -5.99 10.76 -3.47
C GLY A 81 -4.74 11.59 -3.75
N CYS A 82 -4.47 12.62 -2.95
CA CYS A 82 -3.21 13.34 -3.01
C CYS A 82 -2.17 12.63 -2.13
N PRO A 83 -0.99 12.22 -2.66
CA PRO A 83 0.01 11.54 -1.85
C PRO A 83 0.62 12.44 -0.76
N ARG A 84 0.56 13.77 -0.94
CA ARG A 84 1.17 14.73 -0.02
C ARG A 84 0.29 15.12 1.16
N CYS A 85 -1.00 15.36 0.92
CA CYS A 85 -1.94 15.82 1.96
C CYS A 85 -3.05 14.82 2.28
N LEU A 86 -3.04 13.66 1.61
CA LEU A 86 -3.97 12.53 1.81
C LEU A 86 -5.45 12.84 1.58
N ARG A 87 -5.78 14.05 1.08
CA ARG A 87 -7.13 14.42 0.67
C ARG A 87 -7.46 13.82 -0.69
N LEU A 88 -8.69 13.37 -0.84
CA LEU A 88 -9.26 12.92 -2.11
C LEU A 88 -9.71 14.10 -2.98
N GLY A 89 -9.96 13.83 -4.26
CA GLY A 89 -10.51 14.81 -5.19
C GLY A 89 -9.46 15.63 -5.92
N MET A 90 -8.31 15.05 -6.25
CA MET A 90 -7.40 15.70 -7.19
C MET A 90 -8.09 15.95 -8.53
N THR A 91 -7.81 17.12 -9.12
CA THR A 91 -8.42 17.58 -10.37
C THR A 91 -7.58 17.17 -11.57
N CYS A 92 -8.24 16.78 -12.65
CA CYS A 92 -7.57 16.40 -13.90
C CYS A 92 -7.59 17.57 -14.90
N SER A 93 -6.41 18.04 -15.29
CA SER A 93 -6.23 18.93 -16.44
C SER A 93 -5.96 18.14 -17.72
N ARG A 94 -5.64 18.82 -18.83
CA ARG A 94 -5.22 18.13 -20.08
C ARG A 94 -3.99 17.26 -19.90
N TYR A 95 -3.00 17.72 -19.11
CA TYR A 95 -1.68 17.08 -19.02
C TYR A 95 -1.37 16.48 -17.63
N LYS A 96 -1.91 17.08 -16.56
CA LYS A 96 -1.56 16.73 -15.17
C LYS A 96 -2.78 16.47 -14.30
N VAL A 97 -2.54 15.79 -13.19
CA VAL A 97 -3.46 15.65 -12.07
C VAL A 97 -2.92 16.49 -10.91
N SER A 98 -3.76 17.32 -10.30
CA SER A 98 -3.33 18.32 -9.31
C SER A 98 -4.23 18.34 -8.07
N CYS A 99 -3.62 18.52 -6.91
CA CYS A 99 -4.33 18.69 -5.65
C CYS A 99 -4.71 20.17 -5.48
N PRO A 100 -6.02 20.52 -5.38
CA PRO A 100 -6.44 21.89 -5.17
C PRO A 100 -6.09 22.43 -3.77
N HIS A 101 -5.75 21.55 -2.82
CA HIS A 101 -5.48 21.92 -1.42
C HIS A 101 -4.01 22.23 -1.14
N CYS A 102 -3.08 21.45 -1.67
CA CYS A 102 -1.64 21.61 -1.39
C CYS A 102 -0.80 21.95 -2.64
N GLY A 103 -1.44 22.08 -3.81
CA GLY A 103 -0.77 22.40 -5.07
C GLY A 103 0.08 21.27 -5.65
N PHE A 104 0.17 20.11 -5.00
CA PHE A 104 0.90 18.96 -5.54
C PHE A 104 0.34 18.57 -6.91
N GLY A 105 1.22 18.31 -7.88
CA GLY A 105 0.84 17.91 -9.22
C GLY A 105 1.70 16.78 -9.73
N GLU A 106 1.08 15.82 -10.40
CA GLU A 106 1.74 14.67 -11.00
C GLU A 106 1.20 14.40 -12.41
N ASP A 107 1.93 13.60 -13.18
CA ASP A 107 1.48 13.19 -14.50
C ASP A 107 0.30 12.20 -14.42
N LYS A 108 -0.57 12.21 -15.44
CA LYS A 108 -1.73 11.31 -15.49
C LYS A 108 -1.36 9.84 -15.37
N ALA A 109 -0.24 9.43 -15.96
CA ALA A 109 0.25 8.06 -15.90
C ALA A 109 0.58 7.67 -14.45
N ALA A 110 1.29 8.54 -13.74
CA ALA A 110 1.63 8.34 -12.33
C ALA A 110 0.38 8.30 -11.46
N ALA A 111 -0.56 9.23 -11.63
CA ALA A 111 -1.81 9.24 -10.87
C ALA A 111 -2.64 7.96 -11.10
N CYS A 112 -2.71 7.47 -12.35
CA CYS A 112 -3.42 6.24 -12.68
C CYS A 112 -2.78 5.01 -12.03
N LEU A 113 -1.45 4.88 -12.11
CA LEU A 113 -0.74 3.74 -11.55
C LEU A 113 -0.87 3.71 -10.03
N ARG A 114 -0.66 4.84 -9.36
CA ARG A 114 -0.82 4.97 -7.92
C ARG A 114 -2.25 4.65 -7.49
N SER A 115 -3.25 5.23 -8.15
CA SER A 115 -4.67 4.96 -7.83
C SER A 115 -5.04 3.48 -8.05
N ALA A 116 -4.47 2.83 -9.06
CA ALA A 116 -4.66 1.40 -9.28
C ALA A 116 -4.05 0.56 -8.15
N CYS A 117 -2.87 0.95 -7.66
CA CYS A 117 -2.22 0.29 -6.53
C CYS A 117 -2.98 0.51 -5.21
N GLU A 118 -3.46 1.73 -4.95
CA GLU A 118 -4.32 2.04 -3.79
C GLU A 118 -5.59 1.20 -3.80
N TRP A 119 -6.26 1.10 -4.96
CA TRP A 119 -7.42 0.23 -5.13
C TRP A 119 -7.09 -1.24 -4.87
N ALA A 120 -5.94 -1.70 -5.37
CA ALA A 120 -5.47 -3.08 -5.24
C ALA A 120 -5.19 -3.45 -3.78
N LEU A 121 -4.63 -2.52 -2.98
CA LEU A 121 -4.43 -2.71 -1.54
C LEU A 121 -5.76 -2.85 -0.79
N LEU A 122 -6.77 -2.04 -1.14
CA LEU A 122 -8.10 -2.11 -0.55
C LEU A 122 -8.89 -3.36 -0.96
N ASN A 123 -8.59 -3.93 -2.13
CA ASN A 123 -9.28 -5.07 -2.74
C ASN A 123 -8.30 -6.20 -3.09
N HIS A 124 -7.42 -6.53 -2.15
CA HIS A 124 -6.31 -7.47 -2.31
C HIS A 124 -6.69 -8.86 -2.83
N ASP A 125 -7.95 -9.27 -2.63
CA ASP A 125 -8.52 -10.55 -3.01
C ASP A 125 -9.16 -10.52 -4.41
N LEU A 126 -9.28 -9.33 -5.02
CA LEU A 126 -9.92 -9.15 -6.31
C LEU A 126 -8.90 -8.86 -7.43
N PRO A 127 -9.11 -9.40 -8.64
CA PRO A 127 -8.37 -8.98 -9.82
C PRO A 127 -8.53 -7.48 -10.09
N LEU A 128 -7.47 -6.85 -10.58
CA LEU A 128 -7.52 -5.47 -11.04
C LEU A 128 -8.41 -5.38 -12.28
N SER A 129 -9.55 -4.70 -12.16
CA SER A 129 -10.43 -4.39 -13.28
C SER A 129 -10.36 -2.91 -13.64
N ARG A 130 -10.25 -2.63 -14.95
CA ARG A 130 -10.31 -1.25 -15.46
C ARG A 130 -11.58 -0.53 -15.01
N SER A 131 -12.73 -1.20 -15.06
CA SER A 131 -14.01 -0.58 -14.69
C SER A 131 -14.09 -0.29 -13.19
N ALA A 132 -13.61 -1.21 -12.36
CA ALA A 132 -13.62 -1.03 -10.91
C ALA A 132 -12.70 0.12 -10.48
N ILE A 133 -11.50 0.20 -11.06
CA ILE A 133 -10.53 1.26 -10.74
C ILE A 133 -11.00 2.61 -11.30
N SER A 134 -11.57 2.65 -12.52
CA SER A 134 -12.15 3.89 -13.07
C SER A 134 -13.30 4.42 -12.21
N HIS A 135 -14.15 3.53 -11.70
CA HIS A 135 -15.20 3.88 -10.76
C HIS A 135 -14.63 4.42 -9.44
N TYR A 136 -13.62 3.75 -8.87
CA TYR A 136 -12.91 4.20 -7.68
C TYR A 136 -12.25 5.57 -7.86
N MET A 137 -11.63 5.84 -9.00
CA MET A 137 -11.00 7.12 -9.30
C MET A 137 -12.02 8.25 -9.56
N GLY A 138 -13.27 7.91 -9.86
CA GLY A 138 -14.32 8.88 -10.23
C GLY A 138 -14.04 9.64 -11.53
N SER A 139 -13.13 9.17 -12.39
CA SER A 139 -12.65 9.92 -13.56
C SER A 139 -12.54 9.06 -14.83
N LYS A 140 -13.60 9.07 -15.65
CA LYS A 140 -13.62 8.41 -16.96
C LYS A 140 -12.59 8.97 -17.95
N GLN A 141 -12.12 10.21 -17.73
CA GLN A 141 -11.13 10.85 -18.61
C GLN A 141 -9.77 10.15 -18.59
N LEU A 142 -9.51 9.34 -17.57
CA LEU A 142 -8.26 8.62 -17.39
C LEU A 142 -8.29 7.18 -17.90
N ASP A 143 -9.42 6.67 -18.39
CA ASP A 143 -9.60 5.25 -18.77
C ASP A 143 -8.54 4.74 -19.76
N ARG A 144 -8.18 5.54 -20.77
CA ARG A 144 -7.14 5.17 -21.74
C ARG A 144 -5.76 5.10 -21.10
N THR A 145 -5.45 6.04 -20.21
CA THR A 145 -4.17 6.06 -19.50
C THR A 145 -4.10 4.91 -18.51
N LEU A 146 -5.16 4.68 -17.75
CA LEU A 146 -5.31 3.55 -16.84
C LEU A 146 -5.11 2.22 -17.56
N GLN A 147 -5.78 2.00 -18.70
CA GLN A 147 -5.60 0.79 -19.50
C GLN A 147 -4.12 0.57 -19.88
N ARG A 148 -3.42 1.63 -20.30
CA ARG A 148 -1.99 1.55 -20.64
C ARG A 148 -1.12 1.24 -19.43
N GLN A 149 -1.40 1.84 -18.27
CA GLN A 149 -0.66 1.53 -17.04
C GLN A 149 -0.88 0.08 -16.61
N LEU A 150 -2.14 -0.39 -16.59
CA LEU A 150 -2.45 -1.77 -16.21
C LEU A 150 -1.73 -2.77 -17.11
N ALA A 151 -1.80 -2.58 -18.43
CA ALA A 151 -1.13 -3.46 -19.40
C ALA A 151 0.40 -3.40 -19.35
N LYS A 152 0.98 -2.31 -18.83
CA LYS A 152 2.43 -2.15 -18.71
C LYS A 152 2.98 -2.82 -17.45
N TYR A 153 2.28 -2.71 -16.33
CA TYR A 153 2.81 -3.11 -15.03
C TYR A 153 2.25 -4.44 -14.51
N PHE A 154 1.03 -4.83 -14.89
CA PHE A 154 0.37 -6.00 -14.31
C PHE A 154 0.18 -7.13 -15.31
N HIS A 155 0.22 -8.36 -14.83
CA HIS A 155 0.01 -9.54 -15.66
C HIS A 155 -1.46 -9.67 -16.07
N PRO A 156 -1.79 -9.78 -17.37
CA PRO A 156 -3.18 -9.91 -17.81
C PRO A 156 -3.73 -11.31 -17.50
N LEU A 157 -4.87 -11.38 -16.81
CA LEU A 157 -5.62 -12.62 -16.62
C LEU A 157 -6.62 -12.83 -17.77
N HIS A 158 -7.29 -11.76 -18.18
CA HIS A 158 -8.21 -11.75 -19.32
C HIS A 158 -7.96 -10.52 -20.19
N LYS A 159 -8.19 -10.66 -21.50
CA LYS A 159 -8.03 -9.59 -22.50
C LYS A 159 -9.40 -9.18 -23.07
N GLY A 160 -9.48 -7.98 -23.63
CA GLY A 160 -10.69 -7.46 -24.28
C GLY A 160 -11.49 -6.47 -23.42
N HIS A 161 -12.81 -6.40 -23.64
CA HIS A 161 -13.68 -5.41 -23.00
C HIS A 161 -13.74 -5.56 -21.47
N HIS A 162 -13.63 -6.80 -20.99
CA HIS A 162 -13.59 -7.17 -19.57
C HIS A 162 -12.18 -7.53 -19.11
N ALA A 163 -11.17 -6.87 -19.68
CA ALA A 163 -9.78 -7.12 -19.31
C ALA A 163 -9.57 -6.95 -17.79
N CYS A 164 -8.96 -7.96 -17.19
CA CYS A 164 -8.58 -7.97 -15.79
C CYS A 164 -7.12 -8.43 -15.66
N TYR A 165 -6.48 -7.97 -14.60
CA TYR A 165 -5.07 -8.19 -14.35
C TYR A 165 -4.88 -8.81 -12.96
N GLN A 166 -3.79 -9.56 -12.81
CA GLN A 166 -3.43 -10.18 -11.55
C GLN A 166 -3.13 -9.10 -10.51
N ASN A 167 -3.79 -9.18 -9.37
CA ASN A 167 -3.47 -8.38 -8.20
C ASN A 167 -2.46 -9.13 -7.35
N ASP A 168 -1.17 -8.93 -7.61
CA ASP A 168 -0.09 -9.48 -6.81
C ASP A 168 0.60 -8.38 -6.00
N TYR A 169 0.77 -8.64 -4.71
CA TYR A 169 1.36 -7.66 -3.79
C TYR A 169 2.77 -7.24 -4.21
N ALA A 170 3.59 -8.14 -4.75
CA ALA A 170 4.97 -7.82 -5.15
C ALA A 170 5.00 -6.71 -6.21
N THR A 171 4.17 -6.82 -7.25
CA THR A 171 4.04 -5.80 -8.30
C THR A 171 3.45 -4.51 -7.75
N VAL A 172 2.41 -4.59 -6.90
CA VAL A 172 1.81 -3.41 -6.27
C VAL A 172 2.85 -2.62 -5.46
N TYR A 173 3.63 -3.31 -4.61
CA TYR A 173 4.69 -2.68 -3.83
C TYR A 173 5.83 -2.13 -4.70
N GLN A 174 6.23 -2.85 -5.76
CA GLN A 174 7.24 -2.35 -6.72
C GLN A 174 6.76 -1.11 -7.47
N CYS A 175 5.47 -1.00 -7.76
CA CYS A 175 4.90 0.21 -8.36
C CYS A 175 4.90 1.37 -7.37
N LEU A 176 4.53 1.12 -6.11
CA LEU A 176 4.47 2.14 -5.06
C LEU A 176 5.85 2.62 -4.60
N SER A 177 6.88 1.76 -4.60
CA SER A 177 8.24 2.14 -4.22
C SER A 177 8.87 3.18 -5.16
N GLN A 178 8.29 3.38 -6.35
CA GLN A 178 8.69 4.45 -7.27
C GLN A 178 8.29 5.85 -6.78
N TYR A 179 7.45 5.91 -5.74
CA TYR A 179 6.96 7.15 -5.13
C TYR A 179 7.63 7.43 -3.77
N ASP A 180 8.48 6.54 -3.27
CA ASP A 180 9.29 6.75 -2.06
C ASP A 180 10.39 7.79 -2.37
N GLY A 181 10.04 9.07 -2.25
CA GLY A 181 10.94 10.20 -2.53
C GLY A 181 10.27 11.54 -2.85
N VAL A 182 8.96 11.67 -2.61
CA VAL A 182 8.19 12.93 -2.78
C VAL A 182 7.90 13.58 -1.44
#